data_AF-A0A973GQL0-F1
#
_entry.id   AF-A0A973GQL0-F1
#
_cell.length_a   1.000
_cell.length_b   1.000
_cell.length_c   1.000
_cell.angle_alpha   90.00
_cell.angle_beta   90.00
_cell.angle_gamma   90.00
#
_symmetry.space_group_name_H-M   'P 1'
#
loop_
_entity.id
_entity.type
_entity.pdbx_description
1 polymer ?
#
loop_
_entity_poly.entity_id
_entity_poly.type
_entity_poly.pdbx_seq_one_letter_code
_entity_poly.pdbx_strand_id
1 'polypeptide(L)'
;MRAFCKVVAAVFFIVLVPMASFAPAAYQHAGDAEKDARVFLNVYPDAAGTKLDNCVLCHSGGQYTDPKTGKTTTMGSCQYCHAITGYGTVDQYEATLNSYGRDYLFQGRSESALTVIGSLDSDGDGYSSTAEIAAVRYPGDANDDPTKVTAPFRIFDKAQLEAMPQHSQFMLMNTTKSGDYYVEYAGVAMGHLLKAAGIRADATKISVYAPDGYVINHPLVDDVENTGASYAPYVYGTYPQSLFYYDVTADKAHGGWCDYSSPGTAGRANGDPILVENGLRMLLA
;
A
#
# COMPACT_ATOMS: atom_id res chain seq x y z
N MET A 1 14.74 8.76 69.50
CA MET A 1 13.83 9.61 68.72
C MET A 1 14.58 10.15 67.51
N ARG A 2 14.09 9.80 66.31
CA ARG A 2 14.31 10.46 64.99
C ARG A 2 15.75 10.40 64.41
N ALA A 3 16.06 9.59 63.39
CA ALA A 3 15.52 9.48 62.02
C ALA A 3 16.31 10.32 60.99
N PHE A 4 16.79 9.60 59.97
CA PHE A 4 16.90 9.98 58.56
C PHE A 4 18.21 10.55 57.97
N CYS A 5 18.95 9.61 57.37
CA CYS A 5 19.65 9.65 56.09
C CYS A 5 19.32 10.83 55.16
N LYS A 6 20.38 11.47 54.64
CA LYS A 6 20.33 12.26 53.40
C LYS A 6 20.90 11.43 52.25
N VAL A 7 20.03 11.10 51.32
CA VAL A 7 20.29 10.38 50.07
C VAL A 7 20.99 11.32 49.08
N VAL A 8 22.06 10.82 48.46
CA VAL A 8 22.74 11.43 47.31
C VAL A 8 21.86 11.24 46.08
N ALA A 9 21.40 12.34 45.48
CA ALA A 9 20.67 12.31 44.21
C ALA A 9 21.67 12.19 43.04
N ALA A 10 21.80 11.00 42.48
CA ALA A 10 22.47 10.76 41.21
C ALA A 10 21.49 11.08 40.07
N VAL A 11 21.83 12.07 39.25
CA VAL A 11 21.10 12.44 38.03
C VAL A 11 21.46 11.42 36.95
N PHE A 12 20.58 10.45 36.69
CA PHE A 12 20.67 9.57 35.54
C PHE A 12 20.11 10.30 34.31
N PHE A 13 21.01 10.74 33.43
CA PHE A 13 20.67 11.11 32.05
C PHE A 13 20.37 9.81 31.28
N ILE A 14 19.09 9.45 31.18
CA ILE A 14 18.65 8.42 30.24
C ILE A 14 18.61 9.07 28.86
N VAL A 15 19.62 8.78 28.05
CA VAL A 15 19.61 9.05 26.61
C VAL A 15 18.57 8.12 25.99
N LEU A 16 17.36 8.63 25.79
CA LEU A 16 16.34 8.01 24.95
C LEU A 16 16.83 8.08 23.49
N VAL A 17 17.52 7.03 23.06
CA VAL A 17 17.70 6.76 21.63
C VAL A 17 16.30 6.48 21.08
N PRO A 18 15.83 7.21 20.06
CA PRO A 18 14.58 6.84 19.41
C PRO A 18 14.82 5.49 18.74
N MET A 19 14.23 4.44 19.28
CA MET A 19 14.03 3.22 18.53
C MET A 19 13.16 3.62 17.34
N ALA A 20 13.79 3.84 16.18
CA ALA A 20 13.10 3.76 14.92
C ALA A 20 12.41 2.40 14.93
N SER A 21 11.09 2.41 15.09
CA SER A 21 10.30 1.20 14.97
C SER A 21 10.55 0.69 13.57
N PHE A 22 11.34 -0.38 13.47
CA PHE A 22 11.35 -1.24 12.30
C PHE A 22 9.91 -1.72 12.15
N ALA A 23 9.12 -1.04 11.32
CA ALA A 23 7.88 -1.60 10.85
C ALA A 23 8.29 -2.81 10.01
N PRO A 24 8.04 -4.06 10.43
CA PRO A 24 8.23 -5.18 9.52
C PRO A 24 7.42 -4.88 8.27
N ALA A 25 8.05 -5.05 7.10
CA ALA A 25 7.34 -4.96 5.83
C ALA A 25 6.09 -5.84 5.95
N ALA A 26 4.91 -5.26 5.74
CA ALA A 26 3.61 -5.88 6.00
C ALA A 26 3.28 -7.06 5.07
N TYR A 27 4.28 -7.62 4.40
CA TYR A 27 4.21 -8.72 3.47
C TYR A 27 4.97 -9.95 4.01
N GLN A 28 4.55 -10.45 5.18
CA GLN A 28 4.98 -11.76 5.66
C GLN A 28 4.07 -12.83 5.04
N HIS A 29 4.58 -13.57 4.04
CA HIS A 29 3.88 -14.71 3.43
C HIS A 29 4.26 -16.01 4.15
N ALA A 30 3.28 -16.86 4.46
CA ALA A 30 3.52 -18.19 5.04
C ALA A 30 3.91 -19.20 3.93
N GLY A 31 5.01 -19.94 4.09
CA GLY A 31 5.40 -21.05 3.21
C GLY A 31 6.88 -21.04 2.79
N ASP A 32 7.22 -21.77 1.72
CA ASP A 32 8.60 -21.87 1.20
C ASP A 32 9.17 -20.53 0.70
N ALA A 33 8.32 -19.57 0.35
CA ALA A 33 8.73 -18.20 0.05
C ALA A 33 9.41 -17.51 1.25
N GLU A 34 9.02 -17.87 2.49
CA GLU A 34 9.67 -17.39 3.72
C GLU A 34 11.06 -18.03 3.91
N LYS A 35 11.27 -19.23 3.36
CA LYS A 35 12.59 -19.89 3.39
C LYS A 35 13.57 -19.20 2.44
N ASP A 36 13.15 -18.90 1.22
CA ASP A 36 14.01 -18.24 0.23
C ASP A 36 14.36 -16.82 0.66
N ALA A 37 13.39 -16.05 1.17
CA ALA A 37 13.64 -14.72 1.72
C ALA A 37 14.66 -14.76 2.87
N ARG A 38 14.54 -15.73 3.80
CA ARG A 38 15.52 -15.90 4.88
C ARG A 38 16.90 -16.30 4.37
N VAL A 39 16.99 -17.22 3.42
CA VAL A 39 18.27 -17.61 2.80
C VAL A 39 18.93 -16.41 2.12
N PHE A 40 18.15 -15.59 1.43
CA PHE A 40 18.63 -14.35 0.82
C PHE A 40 19.14 -13.36 1.86
N LEU A 41 18.37 -13.06 2.91
CA LEU A 41 18.77 -12.13 3.96
C LEU A 41 19.96 -12.62 4.80
N ASN A 42 20.21 -13.92 4.88
CA ASN A 42 21.44 -14.45 5.49
C ASN A 42 22.70 -14.06 4.70
N VAL A 43 22.61 -14.07 3.36
CA VAL A 43 23.73 -13.71 2.47
C VAL A 43 23.84 -12.19 2.29
N TYR A 44 22.69 -11.50 2.23
CA TYR A 44 22.58 -10.06 2.00
C TYR A 44 21.80 -9.38 3.14
N PRO A 45 22.37 -9.27 4.35
CA PRO A 45 21.65 -8.72 5.51
C PRO A 45 21.24 -7.25 5.33
N ASP A 46 21.99 -6.48 4.55
CA ASP A 46 21.69 -5.07 4.26
C ASP A 46 20.47 -4.89 3.34
N ALA A 47 19.97 -5.97 2.73
CA ALA A 47 18.77 -5.94 1.92
C ALA A 47 17.48 -5.96 2.75
N ALA A 48 17.56 -6.24 4.07
CA ALA A 48 16.41 -6.30 4.96
C ALA A 48 15.63 -4.97 4.97
N GLY A 49 14.31 -5.04 4.78
CA GLY A 49 13.44 -3.86 4.70
C GLY A 49 13.61 -2.99 3.45
N THR A 50 14.45 -3.41 2.49
CA THR A 50 14.52 -2.78 1.17
C THR A 50 13.48 -3.39 0.22
N LYS A 51 13.39 -2.88 -1.01
CA LYS A 51 12.53 -3.48 -2.04
C LYS A 51 12.96 -4.91 -2.46
N LEU A 52 14.16 -5.36 -2.11
CA LEU A 52 14.63 -6.73 -2.40
C LEU A 52 14.11 -7.75 -1.38
N ASP A 53 13.61 -7.29 -0.22
CA ASP A 53 13.06 -8.14 0.84
C ASP A 53 11.57 -8.42 0.61
N ASN A 54 11.24 -8.96 -0.58
CA ASN A 54 9.90 -9.45 -0.92
C ASN A 54 9.94 -10.40 -2.13
N CYS A 55 8.78 -10.98 -2.45
CA CYS A 55 8.64 -11.97 -3.52
C CYS A 55 9.05 -11.47 -4.91
N VAL A 56 9.05 -10.15 -5.18
CA VAL A 56 9.43 -9.60 -6.50
C VAL A 56 10.89 -9.91 -6.84
N LEU A 57 11.75 -10.13 -5.83
CA LEU A 57 13.15 -10.51 -6.04
C LEU A 57 13.28 -11.74 -6.96
N CYS A 58 12.49 -12.79 -6.73
CA CYS A 58 12.53 -14.04 -7.49
C CYS A 58 11.32 -14.24 -8.41
N HIS A 59 10.24 -13.48 -8.24
CA HIS A 59 8.98 -13.66 -8.95
C HIS A 59 8.61 -12.44 -9.80
N SER A 60 8.03 -12.70 -10.97
CA SER A 60 7.53 -11.67 -11.87
C SER A 60 6.01 -11.55 -11.81
N GLY A 61 5.51 -10.36 -12.16
CA GLY A 61 4.12 -10.20 -12.58
C GLY A 61 3.89 -10.78 -13.98
N GLY A 62 2.64 -10.83 -14.41
CA GLY A 62 2.30 -11.41 -15.70
C GLY A 62 0.91 -11.05 -16.17
N GLN A 63 0.59 -11.47 -17.40
CA GLN A 63 -0.77 -11.39 -17.91
C GLN A 63 -1.56 -12.62 -17.47
N TYR A 64 -2.73 -12.40 -16.90
CA TYR A 64 -3.66 -13.46 -16.53
C TYR A 64 -4.99 -13.26 -17.25
N THR A 65 -5.46 -14.31 -17.92
CA THR A 65 -6.79 -14.35 -18.54
C THR A 65 -7.72 -15.14 -17.65
N ASP A 66 -8.71 -14.47 -17.07
CA ASP A 66 -9.70 -15.12 -16.22
C ASP A 66 -10.55 -16.11 -17.06
N PRO A 67 -10.54 -17.41 -16.76
CA PRO A 67 -11.26 -18.41 -17.55
C PRO A 67 -12.79 -18.24 -17.48
N LYS A 68 -13.32 -17.50 -16.50
CA LYS A 68 -14.77 -17.25 -16.37
C LYS A 68 -15.23 -16.07 -17.20
N THR A 69 -14.42 -15.02 -17.28
CA THR A 69 -14.80 -13.75 -17.93
C THR A 69 -14.13 -13.54 -19.28
N GLY A 70 -13.06 -14.29 -19.58
CA GLY A 70 -12.22 -14.08 -20.77
C GLY A 70 -11.39 -12.80 -20.73
N LYS A 71 -11.45 -12.03 -19.64
CA LYS A 71 -10.73 -10.76 -19.51
C LYS A 71 -9.27 -11.02 -19.18
N THR A 72 -8.37 -10.47 -19.98
CA THR A 72 -6.94 -10.41 -19.68
C THR A 72 -6.63 -9.17 -18.84
N THR A 73 -5.87 -9.36 -17.76
CA THR A 73 -5.36 -8.27 -16.93
C THR A 73 -3.87 -8.48 -16.66
N THR A 74 -3.14 -7.38 -16.58
CA THR A 74 -1.76 -7.39 -16.06
C THR A 74 -1.82 -7.40 -14.55
N MET A 75 -1.07 -8.30 -13.92
CA MET A 75 -1.00 -8.50 -12.47
C MET A 75 0.42 -8.26 -11.97
N GLY A 76 0.55 -7.73 -10.75
CA GLY A 76 1.81 -7.75 -10.01
C GLY A 76 2.21 -9.18 -9.62
N SER A 77 3.44 -9.36 -9.14
CA SER A 77 4.00 -10.69 -8.84
C SER A 77 3.15 -11.51 -7.87
N CYS A 78 2.63 -10.89 -6.81
CA CYS A 78 1.82 -11.57 -5.81
C CYS A 78 0.45 -12.00 -6.37
N GLN A 79 -0.28 -11.09 -7.04
CA GLN A 79 -1.56 -11.42 -7.66
C GLN A 79 -1.39 -12.48 -8.76
N TYR A 80 -0.32 -12.36 -9.56
CA TYR A 80 0.00 -13.32 -10.61
C TYR A 80 0.30 -14.70 -10.02
N CYS A 81 1.14 -14.78 -8.99
CA CYS A 81 1.43 -16.03 -8.30
C CYS A 81 0.15 -16.69 -7.74
N HIS A 82 -0.72 -15.93 -7.08
CA HIS A 82 -1.98 -16.47 -6.56
C HIS A 82 -2.93 -16.93 -7.66
N ALA A 83 -2.96 -16.23 -8.79
CA ALA A 83 -3.80 -16.58 -9.93
C ALA A 83 -3.31 -17.86 -10.62
N ILE A 84 -1.99 -18.02 -10.80
CA ILE A 84 -1.39 -19.17 -11.46
C ILE A 84 -1.39 -20.42 -10.57
N THR A 85 -1.02 -20.27 -9.29
CA THR A 85 -0.92 -21.40 -8.35
C THR A 85 -2.23 -21.74 -7.67
N GLY A 86 -3.31 -20.98 -7.90
CA GLY A 86 -4.56 -21.13 -7.17
C GLY A 86 -4.34 -21.00 -5.65
N TYR A 87 -3.65 -19.96 -5.21
CA TYR A 87 -3.22 -19.77 -3.81
C TYR A 87 -2.35 -20.94 -3.27
N GLY A 88 -1.43 -21.44 -4.09
CA GLY A 88 -0.53 -22.53 -3.74
C GLY A 88 -1.13 -23.94 -3.79
N THR A 89 -2.35 -24.09 -4.32
CA THR A 89 -3.01 -25.40 -4.47
C THR A 89 -2.62 -26.15 -5.75
N VAL A 90 -1.98 -25.45 -6.69
CA VAL A 90 -1.51 -25.95 -7.98
C VAL A 90 -0.01 -25.72 -8.09
N ASP A 91 0.74 -26.78 -8.39
CA ASP A 91 2.20 -26.72 -8.53
C ASP A 91 2.61 -26.14 -9.89
N GLN A 92 2.63 -24.80 -9.95
CA GLN A 92 3.04 -24.02 -11.12
C GLN A 92 3.96 -22.85 -10.74
N TYR A 93 4.71 -22.99 -9.63
CA TYR A 93 5.57 -21.92 -9.11
C TYR A 93 6.62 -21.46 -10.11
N GLU A 94 7.18 -22.37 -10.91
CA GLU A 94 8.18 -22.04 -11.92
C GLU A 94 7.68 -21.03 -12.96
N ALA A 95 6.38 -21.09 -13.32
CA ALA A 95 5.75 -20.14 -14.25
C ALA A 95 5.64 -18.71 -13.70
N THR A 96 5.90 -18.52 -12.40
CA THR A 96 5.83 -17.23 -11.71
C THR A 96 7.22 -16.62 -11.49
N LEU A 97 8.30 -17.37 -11.74
CA LEU A 97 9.67 -16.92 -11.50
C LEU A 97 10.11 -15.89 -12.56
N ASN A 98 10.85 -14.87 -12.14
CA ASN A 98 11.64 -14.04 -13.04
C ASN A 98 12.94 -14.77 -13.44
N SER A 99 13.83 -14.15 -14.22
CA SER A 99 15.08 -14.82 -14.64
C SER A 99 16.01 -15.14 -13.47
N TYR A 100 16.22 -14.19 -12.56
CA TYR A 100 17.02 -14.40 -11.34
C TYR A 100 16.49 -15.56 -10.48
N GLY A 101 15.17 -15.62 -10.28
CA GLY A 101 14.51 -16.70 -9.57
C GLY A 101 14.67 -18.06 -10.24
N ARG A 102 14.68 -18.11 -11.58
CA ARG A 102 14.98 -19.35 -12.33
C ARG A 102 16.43 -19.78 -12.17
N ASP A 103 17.38 -18.86 -12.19
CA ASP A 103 18.79 -19.18 -11.95
C ASP A 103 19.01 -19.68 -10.52
N TYR A 104 18.39 -19.02 -9.53
CA TYR A 104 18.41 -19.46 -8.13
C TYR A 104 17.79 -20.85 -7.95
N LEU A 105 16.67 -21.13 -8.62
CA LEU A 105 16.03 -22.45 -8.64
C LEU A 105 16.96 -23.50 -9.24
N PHE A 106 17.55 -23.22 -10.41
CA PHE A 106 18.44 -24.12 -11.12
C PHE A 106 19.71 -24.46 -10.32
N GLN A 107 20.23 -23.50 -9.56
CA GLN A 107 21.41 -23.69 -8.69
C GLN A 107 21.08 -24.32 -7.32
N GLY A 108 19.83 -24.71 -7.07
CA GLY A 108 19.45 -25.52 -5.90
C GLY A 108 18.99 -24.75 -4.67
N ARG A 109 18.61 -23.48 -4.81
CA ARG A 109 17.93 -22.67 -3.76
C ARG A 109 18.63 -22.65 -2.40
N SER A 110 19.90 -22.28 -2.38
CA SER A 110 20.73 -22.23 -1.17
C SER A 110 21.58 -20.97 -1.07
N GLU A 111 22.22 -20.73 0.08
CA GLU A 111 23.18 -19.62 0.22
C GLU A 111 24.34 -19.73 -0.79
N SER A 112 24.77 -20.96 -1.12
CA SER A 112 25.77 -21.18 -2.17
C SER A 112 25.23 -20.87 -3.57
N ALA A 113 23.94 -21.14 -3.83
CA ALA A 113 23.30 -20.78 -5.08
C ALA A 113 23.34 -19.27 -5.31
N LEU A 114 23.05 -18.47 -4.26
CA LEU A 114 23.14 -17.01 -4.31
C LEU A 114 24.56 -16.51 -4.64
N THR A 115 25.58 -17.18 -4.09
CA THR A 115 26.98 -16.87 -4.42
C THR A 115 27.30 -17.16 -5.89
N VAL A 116 26.80 -18.27 -6.44
CA VAL A 116 27.02 -18.65 -7.85
C VAL A 116 26.33 -17.67 -8.79
N ILE A 117 25.03 -17.43 -8.59
CA ILE A 117 24.24 -16.55 -9.46
C ILE A 117 24.64 -15.07 -9.30
N GLY A 118 25.29 -14.69 -8.20
CA GLY A 118 25.78 -13.33 -7.99
C GLY A 118 26.70 -12.79 -9.10
N SER A 119 27.34 -13.67 -9.87
CA SER A 119 28.18 -13.30 -11.01
C SER A 119 27.45 -13.25 -12.35
N LEU A 120 26.21 -13.75 -12.41
CA LEU A 120 25.39 -13.80 -13.61
C LEU A 120 24.70 -12.46 -13.85
N ASP A 121 24.51 -12.14 -15.13
CA ASP A 121 23.58 -11.15 -15.63
C ASP A 121 22.28 -11.90 -15.99
N SER A 122 21.40 -12.06 -15.00
CA SER A 122 20.27 -12.96 -15.09
C SER A 122 19.20 -12.45 -16.05
N ASP A 123 19.00 -11.12 -16.16
CA ASP A 123 18.00 -10.52 -17.03
C ASP A 123 18.56 -9.91 -18.34
N GLY A 124 19.89 -9.89 -18.51
CA GLY A 124 20.56 -9.50 -19.75
C GLY A 124 20.71 -7.99 -19.91
N ASP A 125 20.68 -7.23 -18.82
CA ASP A 125 20.78 -5.76 -18.83
C ASP A 125 22.23 -5.23 -18.83
N GLY A 126 23.21 -6.14 -18.71
CA GLY A 126 24.63 -5.85 -18.69
C GLY A 126 25.25 -5.70 -17.30
N TYR A 127 24.50 -5.90 -16.22
CA TYR A 127 24.98 -5.86 -14.85
C TYR A 127 24.92 -7.24 -14.20
N SER A 128 25.83 -7.51 -13.26
CA SER A 128 25.75 -8.75 -12.51
C SER A 128 24.74 -8.63 -11.37
N SER A 129 24.13 -9.74 -10.98
CA SER A 129 23.16 -9.79 -9.89
C SER A 129 23.71 -9.20 -8.59
N THR A 130 25.02 -9.39 -8.29
CA THR A 130 25.64 -8.76 -7.11
C THR A 130 25.71 -7.24 -7.23
N ALA A 131 26.01 -6.71 -8.42
CA ALA A 131 26.06 -5.27 -8.64
C ALA A 131 24.67 -4.63 -8.48
N GLU A 132 23.64 -5.32 -8.96
CA GLU A 132 22.25 -4.90 -8.80
C GLU A 132 21.76 -4.97 -7.36
N ILE A 133 22.00 -6.08 -6.65
CA ILE A 133 21.64 -6.22 -5.24
C ILE A 133 22.30 -5.11 -4.41
N ALA A 134 23.58 -4.82 -4.67
CA ALA A 134 24.30 -3.72 -4.00
C ALA A 134 23.70 -2.32 -4.33
N ALA A 135 23.10 -2.16 -5.51
CA ALA A 135 22.39 -0.96 -5.92
C ALA A 135 20.90 -0.95 -5.51
N VAL A 136 20.44 -1.97 -4.78
CA VAL A 136 19.03 -2.17 -4.38
C VAL A 136 18.12 -2.27 -5.62
N ARG A 137 18.54 -3.11 -6.56
CA ARG A 137 17.93 -3.36 -7.87
C ARG A 137 17.57 -4.83 -8.06
N TYR A 138 16.51 -5.10 -8.81
CA TYR A 138 15.98 -6.45 -9.04
C TYR A 138 16.75 -7.17 -10.16
N PRO A 139 17.56 -8.19 -9.86
CA PRO A 139 18.39 -8.85 -10.89
C PRO A 139 17.65 -9.69 -11.94
N GLY A 140 16.32 -9.70 -11.84
CA GLY A 140 15.43 -10.43 -12.73
C GLY A 140 14.54 -9.52 -13.55
N ASP A 141 14.79 -8.21 -13.56
CA ASP A 141 14.05 -7.19 -14.29
C ASP A 141 15.00 -6.17 -14.91
N ALA A 142 15.27 -6.34 -16.20
CA ALA A 142 16.17 -5.48 -16.99
C ALA A 142 15.73 -3.99 -17.06
N ASN A 143 14.56 -3.64 -16.52
CA ASN A 143 14.10 -2.26 -16.39
C ASN A 143 14.44 -1.63 -15.03
N ASP A 144 15.01 -2.37 -14.09
CA ASP A 144 15.41 -1.93 -12.76
C ASP A 144 16.92 -2.11 -12.55
N ASP A 145 17.72 -1.60 -13.48
CA ASP A 145 19.18 -1.68 -13.45
C ASP A 145 19.88 -0.63 -12.51
N PRO A 146 21.20 -0.71 -12.27
CA PRO A 146 21.96 0.25 -11.44
C PRO A 146 22.03 1.68 -11.99
N THR A 147 21.69 1.91 -13.27
CA THR A 147 21.58 3.26 -13.84
C THR A 147 20.27 3.95 -13.48
N LYS A 148 19.27 3.19 -13.02
CA LYS A 148 18.00 3.77 -12.61
C LYS A 148 18.21 4.65 -11.39
N VAL A 149 17.56 5.81 -11.43
CA VAL A 149 17.56 6.76 -10.32
C VAL A 149 16.26 6.56 -9.56
N THR A 150 16.37 6.45 -8.23
CA THR A 150 15.20 6.39 -7.36
C THR A 150 14.30 7.58 -7.63
N ALA A 151 13.01 7.31 -7.85
CA ALA A 151 12.04 8.37 -8.06
C ALA A 151 12.06 9.32 -6.86
N PRO A 152 12.05 10.65 -7.08
CA PRO A 152 12.00 11.59 -5.98
C PRO A 152 10.75 11.35 -5.16
N PHE A 153 10.90 11.29 -3.83
CA PHE A 153 9.80 11.07 -2.90
C PHE A 153 9.82 12.12 -1.78
N ARG A 154 8.67 12.28 -1.12
CA ARG A 154 8.56 13.02 0.14
C ARG A 154 7.91 12.13 1.19
N ILE A 155 8.45 12.16 2.39
CA ILE A 155 7.87 11.50 3.55
C ILE A 155 7.16 12.57 4.36
N PHE A 156 5.90 12.29 4.70
CA PHE A 156 5.13 13.10 5.64
C PHE A 156 4.93 12.29 6.91
N ASP A 157 5.40 12.81 8.03
CA ASP A 157 5.07 12.25 9.33
C ASP A 157 3.65 12.66 9.77
N LYS A 158 3.15 12.01 10.83
CA LYS A 158 1.81 12.28 11.36
C LYS A 158 1.62 13.74 11.77
N ALA A 159 2.60 14.36 12.43
CA ALA A 159 2.49 15.73 12.90
C ALA A 159 2.43 16.73 11.72
N GLN A 160 3.18 16.45 10.65
CA GLN A 160 3.13 17.23 9.41
C GLN A 160 1.76 17.11 8.75
N LEU A 161 1.16 15.91 8.70
CA LEU A 161 -0.18 15.70 8.15
C LEU A 161 -1.25 16.41 9.01
N GLU A 162 -1.16 16.34 10.33
CA GLU A 162 -2.08 17.02 11.26
C GLU A 162 -1.96 18.55 11.17
N ALA A 163 -0.77 19.08 10.86
CA ALA A 163 -0.54 20.51 10.67
C ALA A 163 -1.01 21.04 9.30
N MET A 164 -1.32 20.17 8.34
CA MET A 164 -1.90 20.60 7.06
C MET A 164 -3.34 21.08 7.25
N PRO A 165 -3.88 21.91 6.32
CA PRO A 165 -5.28 22.29 6.34
C PRO A 165 -6.20 21.06 6.33
N GLN A 166 -6.92 20.86 7.42
CA GLN A 166 -7.87 19.77 7.59
C GLN A 166 -9.19 20.08 6.88
N HIS A 167 -9.87 19.03 6.44
CA HIS A 167 -11.19 19.08 5.84
C HIS A 167 -12.06 18.01 6.52
N SER A 168 -13.23 18.42 6.98
CA SER A 168 -14.22 17.53 7.57
C SER A 168 -15.41 17.37 6.65
N GLN A 169 -15.88 16.13 6.48
CA GLN A 169 -17.05 15.82 5.68
C GLN A 169 -17.90 14.72 6.30
N PHE A 170 -19.19 15.01 6.47
CA PHE A 170 -20.20 14.02 6.79
C PHE A 170 -20.73 13.38 5.51
N MET A 171 -20.86 12.06 5.46
CA MET A 171 -21.32 11.35 4.26
C MET A 171 -21.90 9.97 4.60
N LEU A 172 -22.69 9.44 3.67
CA LEU A 172 -23.02 8.02 3.63
C LEU A 172 -21.84 7.24 3.05
N MET A 173 -21.38 6.22 3.76
CA MET A 173 -20.47 5.22 3.23
C MET A 173 -21.21 3.97 2.82
N ASN A 174 -21.23 3.75 1.50
CA ASN A 174 -21.70 2.50 0.92
C ASN A 174 -20.53 1.52 0.84
N THR A 175 -20.68 0.33 1.42
CA THR A 175 -19.63 -0.68 1.41
C THR A 175 -20.12 -1.98 0.80
N THR A 176 -19.30 -2.58 -0.05
CA THR A 176 -19.64 -3.87 -0.64
C THR A 176 -19.51 -4.96 0.42
N LYS A 177 -20.64 -5.59 0.78
CA LYS A 177 -20.74 -6.73 1.72
C LYS A 177 -20.37 -6.43 3.19
N SER A 178 -20.21 -5.17 3.58
CA SER A 178 -19.91 -4.79 4.98
C SER A 178 -20.96 -3.87 5.62
N GLY A 179 -22.03 -3.56 4.89
CA GLY A 179 -23.15 -2.73 5.35
C GLY A 179 -22.86 -1.24 5.22
N ASP A 180 -23.91 -0.46 5.07
CA ASP A 180 -23.78 0.99 4.85
C ASP A 180 -23.78 1.71 6.19
N TYR A 181 -23.21 2.91 6.24
CA TYR A 181 -23.22 3.71 7.46
C TYR A 181 -22.97 5.19 7.19
N TYR A 182 -23.59 6.06 7.97
CA TYR A 182 -23.22 7.47 8.00
C TYR A 182 -22.00 7.69 8.89
N VAL A 183 -21.09 8.56 8.45
CA VAL A 183 -19.85 8.84 9.17
C VAL A 183 -19.36 10.25 8.86
N GLU A 184 -18.62 10.83 9.80
CA GLU A 184 -17.84 12.03 9.57
C GLU A 184 -16.36 11.65 9.48
N TYR A 185 -15.71 12.00 8.37
CA TYR A 185 -14.27 11.91 8.22
C TYR A 185 -13.64 13.29 8.33
N ALA A 186 -12.48 13.36 8.98
CA ALA A 186 -11.63 14.52 9.00
C ALA A 186 -10.23 14.13 8.53
N GLY A 187 -9.64 14.92 7.66
CA GLY A 187 -8.31 14.61 7.14
C GLY A 187 -7.78 15.64 6.16
N VAL A 188 -6.68 15.31 5.51
CA VAL A 188 -6.03 16.18 4.52
C VAL A 188 -6.63 15.90 3.15
N ALA A 189 -7.08 16.96 2.46
CA ALA A 189 -7.48 16.85 1.07
C ALA A 189 -6.31 16.39 0.20
N MET A 190 -6.49 15.30 -0.55
CA MET A 190 -5.42 14.66 -1.32
C MET A 190 -4.72 15.63 -2.29
N GLY A 191 -5.48 16.56 -2.88
CA GLY A 191 -4.91 17.60 -3.72
C GLY A 191 -3.93 18.55 -3.00
N HIS A 192 -4.15 18.86 -1.72
CA HIS A 192 -3.21 19.65 -0.92
C HIS A 192 -1.94 18.86 -0.61
N LEU A 193 -2.09 17.58 -0.25
CA LEU A 193 -0.97 16.69 0.01
C LEU A 193 -0.07 16.54 -1.22
N LEU A 194 -0.64 16.30 -2.40
CA LEU A 194 0.13 16.16 -3.64
C LEU A 194 0.81 17.46 -4.06
N LYS A 195 0.15 18.61 -3.86
CA LYS A 195 0.79 19.92 -4.07
C LYS A 195 1.98 20.10 -3.13
N ALA A 196 1.82 19.77 -1.85
CA ALA A 196 2.90 19.78 -0.87
C ALA A 196 3.99 18.73 -1.18
N ALA A 197 3.66 17.65 -1.88
CA ALA A 197 4.62 16.65 -2.39
C ALA A 197 5.38 17.12 -3.64
N GLY A 198 4.94 18.20 -4.28
CA GLY A 198 5.54 18.70 -5.52
C GLY A 198 5.17 17.88 -6.74
N ILE A 199 3.90 17.43 -6.83
CA ILE A 199 3.37 16.75 -8.01
C ILE A 199 3.67 17.53 -9.31
N ARG A 200 4.03 16.79 -10.36
CA ARG A 200 4.34 17.35 -11.67
C ARG A 200 3.06 17.81 -12.38
N ALA A 201 3.19 18.82 -13.24
CA ALA A 201 2.07 19.36 -14.01
C ALA A 201 1.53 18.40 -15.09
N ASP A 202 2.33 17.42 -15.51
CA ASP A 202 1.97 16.40 -16.51
C ASP A 202 1.43 15.10 -15.91
N ALA A 203 1.29 15.02 -14.58
CA ALA A 203 0.68 13.87 -13.93
C ALA A 203 -0.82 13.78 -14.27
N THR A 204 -1.33 12.55 -14.45
CA THR A 204 -2.74 12.31 -14.82
C THR A 204 -3.49 11.43 -13.82
N LYS A 205 -2.78 10.66 -13.00
CA LYS A 205 -3.35 9.75 -11.99
C LYS A 205 -2.40 9.55 -10.81
N ILE A 206 -2.95 9.03 -9.71
CA ILE A 206 -2.18 8.49 -8.59
C ILE A 206 -2.47 7.00 -8.42
N SER A 207 -1.50 6.29 -7.87
CA SER A 207 -1.64 4.93 -7.37
C SER A 207 -1.45 4.96 -5.85
N VAL A 208 -2.43 4.47 -5.10
CA VAL A 208 -2.42 4.45 -3.64
C VAL A 208 -2.16 3.02 -3.20
N TYR A 209 -1.09 2.82 -2.45
CA TYR A 209 -0.69 1.54 -1.87
C TYR A 209 -0.98 1.57 -0.38
N ALA A 210 -1.79 0.64 0.10
CA ALA A 210 -1.94 0.41 1.53
C ALA A 210 -0.79 -0.47 2.05
N PRO A 211 -0.46 -0.39 3.36
CA PRO A 211 0.58 -1.25 3.95
C PRO A 211 0.32 -2.75 3.74
N ASP A 212 -0.94 -3.18 3.69
CA ASP A 212 -1.33 -4.57 3.39
C ASP A 212 -1.18 -4.97 1.91
N GLY A 213 -0.62 -4.08 1.09
CA GLY A 213 -0.39 -4.24 -0.35
C GLY A 213 -1.64 -4.17 -1.22
N TYR A 214 -2.78 -3.75 -0.68
CA TYR A 214 -3.90 -3.34 -1.52
C TYR A 214 -3.53 -2.09 -2.33
N VAL A 215 -3.88 -2.08 -3.62
CA VAL A 215 -3.55 -0.98 -4.53
C VAL A 215 -4.79 -0.54 -5.29
N ILE A 216 -5.02 0.77 -5.33
CA ILE A 216 -6.08 1.39 -6.12
C ILE A 216 -5.54 2.59 -6.90
N ASN A 217 -6.08 2.83 -8.09
CA ASN A 217 -5.71 3.96 -8.94
C ASN A 217 -6.82 5.01 -8.95
N HIS A 218 -6.44 6.28 -8.89
CA HIS A 218 -7.36 7.41 -8.94
C HIS A 218 -6.91 8.42 -9.99
N PRO A 219 -7.79 8.86 -10.90
CA PRO A 219 -7.47 9.95 -11.82
C PRO A 219 -7.28 11.27 -11.04
N LEU A 220 -6.47 12.19 -11.57
CA LEU A 220 -6.28 13.49 -10.93
C LEU A 220 -7.47 14.42 -11.11
N VAL A 221 -8.16 14.34 -12.23
CA VAL A 221 -9.31 15.17 -12.57
C VAL A 221 -10.46 14.27 -13.02
N ASP A 222 -11.67 14.81 -13.02
CA ASP A 222 -12.80 14.14 -13.64
C ASP A 222 -12.62 14.17 -15.18
N ASP A 223 -12.47 13.01 -15.80
CA ASP A 223 -12.36 12.88 -17.25
C ASP A 223 -13.59 12.17 -17.83
N VAL A 224 -13.76 12.28 -19.14
CA VAL A 224 -14.89 11.65 -19.86
C VAL A 224 -14.84 10.12 -19.80
N GLU A 225 -13.69 9.49 -19.50
CA GLU A 225 -13.61 8.04 -19.29
C GLU A 225 -14.16 7.61 -17.92
N ASN A 226 -14.28 8.55 -16.98
CA ASN A 226 -15.00 8.37 -15.71
C ASN A 226 -16.53 8.42 -15.87
N THR A 227 -17.04 8.50 -17.10
CA THR A 227 -18.48 8.40 -17.41
C THR A 227 -18.84 6.98 -17.87
N GLY A 228 -19.47 6.22 -16.97
CA GLY A 228 -20.02 4.90 -17.27
C GLY A 228 -19.37 3.77 -16.47
N ALA A 229 -20.12 3.26 -15.47
CA ALA A 229 -19.85 2.05 -14.69
C ALA A 229 -18.54 1.97 -13.86
N SER A 230 -17.59 2.89 -14.03
CA SER A 230 -16.36 3.00 -13.23
C SER A 230 -16.34 4.35 -12.50
N TYR A 231 -17.05 4.47 -11.37
CA TYR A 231 -16.92 5.66 -10.51
C TYR A 231 -15.60 5.58 -9.74
N ALA A 232 -14.48 5.92 -10.38
CA ALA A 232 -13.23 6.09 -9.65
C ALA A 232 -13.22 7.51 -9.06
N PRO A 233 -13.13 7.68 -7.72
CA PRO A 233 -12.94 8.99 -7.14
C PRO A 233 -11.71 9.69 -7.76
N TYR A 234 -11.86 10.95 -8.18
CA TYR A 234 -10.78 11.80 -8.67
C TYR A 234 -10.19 12.71 -7.57
N VAL A 235 -8.95 13.13 -7.75
CA VAL A 235 -8.21 13.87 -6.71
C VAL A 235 -8.59 15.35 -6.62
N TYR A 236 -8.64 16.03 -7.77
CA TYR A 236 -8.90 17.47 -7.87
C TYR A 236 -10.33 17.73 -8.27
N GLY A 237 -11.06 18.37 -7.36
CA GLY A 237 -12.40 18.87 -7.59
C GLY A 237 -13.24 18.75 -6.34
N THR A 238 -14.51 19.09 -6.48
CA THR A 238 -15.52 18.97 -5.43
C THR A 238 -16.60 18.02 -5.91
N TYR A 239 -16.89 17.00 -5.12
CA TYR A 239 -18.02 16.12 -5.43
C TYR A 239 -19.34 16.84 -5.11
N PRO A 240 -20.42 16.53 -5.85
CA PRO A 240 -21.74 17.06 -5.55
C PRO A 240 -22.14 16.79 -4.10
N GLN A 241 -22.78 17.76 -3.46
CA GLN A 241 -23.41 17.53 -2.17
C GLN A 241 -24.54 16.50 -2.31
N SER A 242 -24.76 15.73 -1.25
CA SER A 242 -25.78 14.69 -1.21
C SER A 242 -26.90 15.05 -0.24
N LEU A 243 -27.94 14.23 -0.21
CA LEU A 243 -29.00 14.28 0.79
C LEU A 243 -28.78 13.21 1.84
N PHE A 244 -29.25 13.48 3.06
CA PHE A 244 -29.39 12.49 4.10
C PHE A 244 -30.64 11.65 3.82
N TYR A 245 -30.44 10.36 3.62
CA TYR A 245 -31.51 9.38 3.45
C TYR A 245 -31.66 8.56 4.72
N TYR A 246 -32.86 8.55 5.28
CA TYR A 246 -33.26 7.67 6.39
C TYR A 246 -34.41 6.76 5.98
N ASP A 247 -34.27 5.46 6.25
CA ASP A 247 -35.30 4.45 6.08
C ASP A 247 -35.27 3.49 7.28
N VAL A 248 -36.40 3.37 7.98
CA VAL A 248 -36.56 2.51 9.17
C VAL A 248 -36.29 1.03 8.88
N THR A 249 -36.57 0.57 7.66
CA THR A 249 -36.29 -0.81 7.21
C THR A 249 -34.80 -1.02 6.99
N ALA A 250 -34.09 0.02 6.56
CA ALA A 250 -32.65 -0.03 6.37
C ALA A 250 -31.88 0.12 7.69
N ASP A 251 -32.48 0.67 8.74
CA ASP A 251 -31.81 0.97 10.01
C ASP A 251 -31.41 -0.30 10.80
N LYS A 252 -30.12 -0.44 11.11
CA LYS A 252 -29.57 -1.53 11.94
C LYS A 252 -30.22 -1.60 13.32
N ALA A 253 -30.65 -0.48 13.90
CA ALA A 253 -31.38 -0.49 15.17
C ALA A 253 -32.72 -1.24 15.09
N HIS A 254 -33.24 -1.42 13.86
CA HIS A 254 -34.47 -2.15 13.55
C HIS A 254 -34.22 -3.44 12.76
N GLY A 255 -32.97 -3.93 12.72
CA GLY A 255 -32.59 -5.17 12.03
C GLY A 255 -32.24 -5.01 10.54
N GLY A 256 -32.09 -3.76 10.06
CA GLY A 256 -31.64 -3.43 8.71
C GLY A 256 -30.13 -3.54 8.50
N TRP A 257 -29.62 -2.89 7.44
CA TRP A 257 -28.22 -3.00 6.98
C TRP A 257 -27.40 -1.70 7.08
N CYS A 258 -28.04 -0.56 7.29
CA CYS A 258 -27.44 0.77 7.36
C CYS A 258 -27.32 1.25 8.82
N ASP A 259 -26.14 1.72 9.19
CA ASP A 259 -25.87 2.28 10.52
C ASP A 259 -26.10 3.80 10.54
N TYR A 260 -27.03 4.23 11.41
CA TYR A 260 -27.37 5.63 11.62
C TYR A 260 -26.83 6.19 12.94
N SER A 261 -25.96 5.46 13.65
CA SER A 261 -25.48 5.83 15.00
C SER A 261 -24.47 6.98 15.05
N SER A 262 -23.93 7.42 13.90
CA SER A 262 -22.99 8.54 13.84
C SER A 262 -23.61 9.81 14.45
N PRO A 263 -22.90 10.55 15.33
CA PRO A 263 -23.40 11.80 15.89
C PRO A 263 -23.87 12.81 14.84
N GLY A 264 -23.28 12.77 13.63
CA GLY A 264 -23.66 13.63 12.51
C GLY A 264 -25.07 13.38 11.97
N THR A 265 -25.74 12.27 12.34
CA THR A 265 -27.15 11.99 11.99
C THR A 265 -28.14 12.70 12.92
N ALA A 266 -27.70 13.10 14.12
CA ALA A 266 -28.58 13.64 15.13
C ALA A 266 -29.31 14.91 14.64
N GLY A 267 -30.65 14.89 14.73
CA GLY A 267 -31.49 16.03 14.33
C GLY A 267 -31.72 16.17 12.83
N ARG A 268 -31.21 15.25 12.00
CA ARG A 268 -31.50 15.22 10.55
C ARG A 268 -32.79 14.46 10.25
N ALA A 269 -33.56 14.98 9.30
CA ALA A 269 -34.70 14.32 8.69
C ALA A 269 -34.35 13.77 7.31
N ASN A 270 -35.03 12.70 6.89
CA ASN A 270 -34.90 12.17 5.53
C ASN A 270 -35.14 13.27 4.48
N GLY A 271 -34.19 13.43 3.56
CA GLY A 271 -34.18 14.48 2.53
C GLY A 271 -33.39 15.74 2.91
N ASP A 272 -32.89 15.86 4.15
CA ASP A 272 -32.09 17.02 4.55
C ASP A 272 -30.77 17.09 3.74
N PRO A 273 -30.29 18.29 3.37
CA PRO A 273 -29.03 18.43 2.67
C PRO A 273 -27.85 18.05 3.59
N ILE A 274 -26.89 17.30 3.03
CA ILE A 274 -25.57 17.10 3.61
C ILE A 274 -24.66 18.19 3.07
N LEU A 275 -24.57 19.28 3.82
CA LEU A 275 -23.70 20.41 3.50
C LEU A 275 -22.28 20.12 3.99
N VAL A 276 -21.32 20.17 3.06
CA VAL A 276 -19.89 20.08 3.34
C VAL A 276 -19.25 21.40 2.92
N GLU A 277 -18.60 22.08 3.86
CA GLU A 277 -17.95 23.36 3.61
C GLU A 277 -16.85 23.17 2.56
N ASN A 278 -16.88 23.96 1.50
CA ASN A 278 -15.95 23.85 0.36
C ASN A 278 -16.05 22.53 -0.44
N GLY A 279 -17.20 21.84 -0.35
CA GLY A 279 -17.55 20.64 -1.10
C GLY A 279 -16.85 19.37 -0.61
N LEU A 280 -17.41 18.21 -0.93
CA LEU A 280 -16.80 16.90 -0.65
C LEU A 280 -15.47 16.75 -1.40
N ARG A 281 -14.49 16.07 -0.80
CA ARG A 281 -13.15 15.87 -1.38
C ARG A 281 -12.65 14.44 -1.17
N MET A 282 -11.65 14.04 -1.96
CA MET A 282 -10.85 12.86 -1.66
C MET A 282 -9.91 13.19 -0.50
N LEU A 283 -9.99 12.41 0.59
CA LEU A 283 -9.25 12.65 1.82
C LEU A 283 -8.22 11.54 2.08
N LEU A 284 -7.10 11.93 2.67
CA LEU A 284 -6.34 11.06 3.58
C LEU A 284 -6.87 11.32 4.99
N ALA A 285 -7.68 10.39 5.51
CA ALA A 285 -8.38 10.48 6.79
C ALA A 285 -7.94 9.36 7.75
#